data_AF-A0A6C0AQI0-F1
#
_entry.id   AF-A0A6C0AQI0-F1
#
_cell.length_a   1.000
_cell.length_b   1.000
_cell.length_c   1.000
_cell.angle_alpha   90.00
_cell.angle_beta   90.00
_cell.angle_gamma   90.00
#
_symmetry.space_group_name_H-M   'P 1'
#
loop_
_entity.id
_entity.type
_entity.pdbx_description
1 polymer ?
#
loop_
_entity_poly.entity_id
_entity_poly.type
_entity_poly.pdbx_seq_one_letter_code
_entity_poly.pdbx_strand_id
1 'polypeptide(L)'
;MYYIRINSDDPNKLVYYCRKCGNEDKLLAIENVCVSKTQIKKSEQTFSHIINKYTKLDPTLPRINTVLCPNADCITNTEGANREIIYIRYDDTNMKYVYLCSDCDMVWKTTE
;
A
#
# COMPACT_ATOMS: atom_id res chain seq x y z
N MET A 1 10.25 22.92 5.17
CA MET A 1 8.88 22.40 5.34
C MET A 1 7.94 23.60 5.44
N TYR A 2 6.94 23.65 4.57
CA TYR A 2 5.94 24.71 4.58
C TYR A 2 4.79 24.33 5.52
N TYR A 3 4.26 25.33 6.21
CA TYR A 3 3.15 25.23 7.14
C TYR A 3 2.02 26.15 6.67
N ILE A 4 0.81 25.88 7.10
CA ILE A 4 -0.37 26.64 6.71
C ILE A 4 -0.68 27.64 7.82
N ARG A 5 -0.95 28.90 7.44
CA ARG A 5 -1.53 29.92 8.32
C ARG A 5 -2.64 30.67 7.61
N ILE A 6 -3.55 31.25 8.39
CA ILE A 6 -4.53 32.22 7.90
C ILE A 6 -3.77 33.53 7.64
N ASN A 7 -4.07 34.19 6.51
CA ASN A 7 -3.49 35.49 6.18
C ASN A 7 -3.92 36.54 7.23
N SER A 8 -3.00 37.42 7.61
CA SER A 8 -3.24 38.44 8.62
C SER A 8 -4.12 39.59 8.13
N ASP A 9 -4.10 39.89 6.83
CA ASP A 9 -4.84 40.99 6.22
C ASP A 9 -6.22 40.54 5.71
N ASP A 10 -6.33 39.27 5.29
CA ASP A 10 -7.56 38.68 4.76
C ASP A 10 -7.83 37.31 5.38
N PRO A 11 -8.75 37.21 6.34
CA PRO A 11 -9.07 35.94 7.01
C PRO A 11 -9.56 34.83 6.07
N ASN A 12 -9.99 35.17 4.84
CA ASN A 12 -10.48 34.20 3.86
C ASN A 12 -9.37 33.61 2.97
N LYS A 13 -8.10 33.97 3.20
CA LYS A 13 -6.96 33.46 2.43
C LYS A 13 -6.05 32.57 3.26
N LEU A 14 -5.69 31.42 2.71
CA LEU A 14 -4.68 30.51 3.27
C LEU A 14 -3.31 30.79 2.64
N VAL A 15 -2.26 30.80 3.48
CA VAL A 15 -0.87 31.03 3.06
C VAL A 15 0.00 29.86 3.52
N TYR A 16 0.84 29.35 2.62
CA TYR A 16 1.88 28.39 2.97
C TYR A 16 3.15 29.16 3.29
N TYR A 17 3.72 28.99 4.49
CA TYR A 17 4.94 29.66 4.91
C TYR A 17 6.01 28.69 5.40
N CYS A 18 7.27 28.96 5.08
CA CYS A 18 8.40 28.18 5.55
C CYS A 18 8.80 28.63 6.96
N ARG A 19 8.73 27.74 7.96
CA ARG A 19 9.17 28.05 9.34
C ARG A 19 10.66 28.34 9.47
N LYS A 20 11.49 27.89 8.52
CA LYS A 20 12.96 28.05 8.57
C LYS A 20 13.42 29.42 8.06
N CYS A 21 12.79 29.95 7.01
CA CYS A 21 13.25 31.18 6.34
C CYS A 21 12.17 32.26 6.18
N GLY A 22 10.94 32.01 6.60
CA GLY A 22 9.85 32.97 6.49
C GLY A 22 9.28 33.15 5.08
N ASN A 23 9.76 32.40 4.08
CA ASN A 23 9.23 32.49 2.73
C ASN A 23 7.75 32.13 2.68
N GLU A 24 6.97 32.88 1.92
CA GLU A 24 5.53 32.69 1.76
C GLU A 24 5.20 32.35 0.32
N ASP A 25 4.51 31.23 0.13
CA ASP A 25 3.98 30.83 -1.16
C ASP A 25 2.49 31.21 -1.23
N LYS A 26 2.18 32.08 -2.19
CA LYS A 26 0.83 32.64 -2.44
C LYS A 26 0.12 31.95 -3.61
N LEU A 27 0.74 30.94 -4.24
CA LEU A 27 0.25 30.28 -5.47
C LEU A 27 -0.73 29.12 -5.24
N LEU A 28 -1.40 29.07 -4.08
CA LEU A 28 -2.50 28.13 -3.90
C LEU A 28 -3.68 28.57 -4.78
N ALA A 29 -3.90 27.86 -5.89
CA ALA A 29 -5.09 28.02 -6.71
C ALA A 29 -6.32 27.77 -5.83
N ILE A 30 -7.01 28.86 -5.46
CA ILE A 30 -8.08 28.94 -4.46
C ILE A 30 -9.24 27.98 -4.76
N GLU A 31 -9.36 27.52 -6.01
CA GLU A 31 -10.54 26.80 -6.48
C GLU A 31 -10.60 25.33 -6.06
N ASN A 32 -9.49 24.65 -5.69
CA ASN A 32 -9.52 23.21 -5.36
C ASN A 32 -8.39 22.74 -4.40
N VAL A 33 -8.15 23.43 -3.28
CA VAL A 33 -7.13 23.01 -2.30
C VAL A 33 -7.73 22.06 -1.26
N CYS A 34 -7.31 20.78 -1.29
CA CYS A 34 -7.58 19.84 -0.22
C CYS A 34 -6.50 19.95 0.87
N VAL A 35 -6.83 20.58 2.00
CA VAL A 35 -5.88 20.79 3.13
C VAL A 35 -5.69 19.51 3.95
N SER A 36 -6.78 18.78 4.18
CA SER A 36 -6.78 17.54 4.94
C SER A 36 -7.81 16.58 4.36
N LYS A 37 -7.41 15.34 4.12
CA LYS A 37 -8.27 14.26 3.68
C LYS A 37 -8.18 13.11 4.67
N THR A 38 -9.21 12.94 5.48
CA THR A 38 -9.30 11.80 6.40
C THR A 38 -10.02 10.65 5.72
N GLN A 39 -9.30 9.58 5.40
CA GLN A 39 -9.90 8.35 4.87
C GLN A 39 -10.21 7.38 6.03
N ILE A 40 -11.46 7.38 6.48
CA ILE A 40 -11.91 6.55 7.61
C ILE A 40 -12.13 5.09 7.18
N LYS A 41 -12.65 4.88 5.96
CA LYS A 41 -12.72 3.56 5.33
C LYS A 41 -11.59 3.46 4.32
N LYS A 42 -10.62 2.58 4.56
CA LYS A 42 -9.71 2.11 3.50
C LYS A 42 -10.56 1.27 2.55
N SER A 43 -11.21 1.89 1.57
CA SER A 43 -11.72 1.18 0.41
C SER A 43 -10.50 0.56 -0.27
N GLU A 44 -10.41 -0.77 -0.18
CA GLU A 44 -9.35 -1.61 -0.70
C GLU A 44 -7.97 -1.28 -0.11
N GLN A 45 -7.58 -2.03 0.92
CA GLN A 45 -6.17 -2.07 1.31
C GLN A 45 -5.36 -2.56 0.11
N THR A 46 -4.57 -1.65 -0.48
CA THR A 46 -3.47 -2.03 -1.35
C THR A 46 -2.52 -2.89 -0.52
N PHE A 47 -2.40 -4.17 -0.89
CA PHE A 47 -1.56 -5.17 -0.23
C PHE A 47 -0.06 -4.83 -0.30
N SER A 48 0.31 -3.74 -0.99
CA SER A 48 1.64 -3.15 -0.98
C SER A 48 2.14 -2.80 0.42
N HIS A 49 1.25 -2.55 1.39
CA HIS A 49 1.66 -2.36 2.79
C HIS A 49 1.85 -3.67 3.57
N ILE A 50 1.34 -4.78 3.05
CA ILE A 50 1.30 -6.08 3.74
C ILE A 50 2.45 -6.97 3.28
N ILE A 51 2.80 -6.90 2.00
CA ILE A 51 3.85 -7.73 1.41
C ILE A 51 5.06 -6.89 1.09
N ASN A 52 6.21 -7.30 1.62
CA ASN A 52 7.51 -6.73 1.32
C ASN A 52 8.45 -7.82 0.77
N LYS A 53 9.66 -7.42 0.33
CA LYS A 53 10.65 -8.34 -0.25
C LYS A 53 11.12 -9.45 0.70
N TYR A 54 10.99 -9.25 2.01
CA TYR A 54 11.43 -10.16 3.06
C TYR A 54 10.31 -11.05 3.60
N THR A 55 9.04 -10.80 3.24
CA THR A 55 7.89 -11.59 3.70
C THR A 55 8.08 -13.09 3.40
N LYS A 56 8.73 -13.44 2.28
CA LYS A 56 9.04 -14.85 1.94
C LYS A 56 10.04 -15.54 2.88
N LEU A 57 10.88 -14.76 3.55
CA LEU A 57 11.90 -15.27 4.46
C LEU A 57 11.35 -15.52 5.87
N ASP A 58 10.10 -15.15 6.13
CA ASP A 58 9.48 -15.32 7.45
C ASP A 58 9.01 -16.77 7.63
N PRO A 59 9.60 -17.54 8.56
CA PRO A 59 9.20 -18.92 8.82
C PRO A 59 7.90 -19.02 9.63
N THR A 60 7.41 -17.93 10.22
CA THR A 60 6.18 -17.92 11.02
C THR A 60 4.92 -17.84 10.15
N LEU A 61 5.07 -17.46 8.88
CA LEU A 61 3.95 -17.36 7.96
C LEU A 61 3.49 -18.74 7.47
N PRO A 62 2.18 -18.98 7.39
CA PRO A 62 1.64 -20.24 6.87
C PRO A 62 2.05 -20.52 5.42
N ARG A 63 2.50 -21.76 5.16
CA ARG A 63 2.98 -22.23 3.84
C ARG A 63 2.13 -23.40 3.36
N ILE A 64 1.76 -23.39 2.09
CA ILE A 64 1.03 -24.46 1.40
C ILE A 64 1.75 -24.84 0.10
N ASN A 65 1.67 -26.12 -0.26
CA ASN A 65 2.29 -26.70 -1.46
C ASN A 65 1.26 -27.23 -2.48
N THR A 66 -0.03 -27.17 -2.14
CA THR A 66 -1.13 -27.70 -2.94
C THR A 66 -1.63 -26.74 -4.02
N VAL A 67 -1.36 -25.44 -3.87
CA VAL A 67 -1.82 -24.39 -4.79
C VAL A 67 -0.79 -24.15 -5.88
N LEU A 68 -1.25 -24.12 -7.13
CA LEU A 68 -0.41 -23.77 -8.28
C LEU A 68 -0.21 -22.26 -8.35
N CYS A 69 1.01 -21.86 -8.72
CA CYS A 69 1.29 -20.46 -9.01
C CYS A 69 0.54 -20.03 -10.28
N PRO A 70 -0.14 -18.87 -10.31
CA PRO A 70 -0.80 -18.39 -11.53
C PRO A 70 0.20 -17.99 -12.63
N ASN A 71 1.48 -17.80 -12.28
CA ASN A 71 2.52 -17.61 -13.27
C ASN A 71 2.86 -18.95 -13.95
N ALA A 72 2.48 -19.10 -15.23
CA ALA A 72 2.73 -20.31 -16.00
C ALA A 72 4.22 -20.64 -16.13
N ASP A 73 5.08 -19.63 -16.16
CA ASP A 73 6.53 -19.76 -16.32
C ASP A 73 7.26 -20.05 -15.00
N CYS A 74 6.53 -20.20 -13.89
CA CYS A 74 7.15 -20.48 -12.60
C CYS A 74 7.81 -21.86 -12.58
N ILE A 75 9.03 -21.96 -12.04
CA ILE A 75 9.79 -23.21 -11.88
C ILE A 75 9.02 -24.30 -11.12
N THR A 76 8.12 -23.90 -10.21
CA THR A 76 7.23 -24.79 -9.44
C THR A 76 6.19 -25.50 -10.32
N ASN A 77 5.90 -24.94 -11.50
CA ASN A 77 4.92 -25.43 -12.45
C ASN A 77 5.59 -26.20 -13.61
N THR A 78 6.77 -25.76 -14.04
CA THR A 78 7.47 -26.30 -15.22
C THR A 78 8.46 -27.41 -14.88
N GLU A 79 9.29 -27.22 -13.85
CA GLU A 79 10.40 -28.12 -13.51
C GLU A 79 10.08 -29.06 -12.33
N GLY A 80 8.88 -28.97 -11.77
CA GLY A 80 8.45 -29.82 -10.66
C GLY A 80 9.16 -29.52 -9.34
N ALA A 81 9.73 -28.32 -9.18
CA ALA A 81 10.33 -27.87 -7.92
C ALA A 81 9.31 -27.88 -6.77
N ASN A 82 9.82 -27.96 -5.53
CA ASN A 82 8.98 -27.93 -4.33
C ASN A 82 8.17 -26.63 -4.29
N ARG A 83 6.85 -26.75 -4.38
CA ARG A 83 5.98 -25.58 -4.38
C ARG A 83 5.84 -25.03 -2.98
N GLU A 84 6.09 -23.74 -2.84
CA GLU A 84 5.89 -23.05 -1.59
C GLU A 84 5.13 -21.74 -1.82
N ILE A 85 3.86 -21.74 -1.42
CA ILE A 85 2.98 -20.59 -1.46
C ILE A 85 2.68 -20.15 -0.04
N ILE A 86 2.96 -18.88 0.26
CA ILE A 86 2.63 -18.24 1.53
C ILE A 86 1.26 -17.60 1.38
N TYR A 87 0.36 -17.84 2.33
CA TYR A 87 -0.95 -17.19 2.35
C TYR A 87 -1.09 -16.31 3.58
N ILE A 88 -1.52 -15.06 3.39
CA ILE A 88 -1.63 -14.06 4.44
C ILE A 88 -3.05 -13.53 4.45
N ARG A 89 -3.69 -13.61 5.62
CA ARG A 89 -5.02 -13.01 5.84
C ARG A 89 -4.86 -11.52 6.07
N TYR A 90 -5.59 -10.70 5.32
CA TYR A 90 -5.56 -9.24 5.45
C TYR A 90 -6.89 -8.63 5.89
N ASP A 91 -7.98 -9.39 5.78
CA ASP A 91 -9.30 -9.01 6.24
C ASP A 91 -9.85 -10.13 7.12
N ASP A 92 -9.89 -9.88 8.42
CA ASP A 92 -10.43 -10.83 9.38
C ASP A 92 -11.94 -10.97 9.25
N THR A 93 -12.66 -9.91 8.92
CA THR A 93 -14.12 -9.95 8.85
C THR A 93 -14.59 -10.70 7.61
N ASN A 94 -14.01 -10.38 6.45
CA ASN A 94 -14.40 -10.98 5.18
C ASN A 94 -13.57 -12.21 4.79
N MET A 95 -12.70 -12.69 5.69
CA MET A 95 -11.80 -13.83 5.47
C MET A 95 -11.01 -13.71 4.15
N LYS A 96 -10.51 -12.52 3.83
CA LYS A 96 -9.77 -12.31 2.57
C LYS A 96 -8.30 -12.66 2.74
N TYR A 97 -7.79 -13.39 1.76
CA TYR A 97 -6.41 -13.86 1.71
C TYR A 97 -5.66 -13.29 0.51
N VAL A 98 -4.36 -13.11 0.69
CA VAL A 98 -3.40 -12.88 -0.39
C VAL A 98 -2.43 -14.06 -0.41
N TYR A 99 -2.00 -14.45 -1.60
CA TYR A 99 -1.07 -15.53 -1.84
C TYR A 99 0.22 -14.94 -2.41
N LEU A 100 1.36 -15.44 -1.96
CA LEU A 100 2.71 -15.06 -2.38
C LEU A 100 3.47 -16.34 -2.73
N CYS A 101 3.99 -16.42 -3.95
CA CYS A 101 4.91 -17.48 -4.34
C CYS A 101 6.32 -17.18 -3.84
N SER A 102 6.96 -18.11 -3.14
CA SER A 102 8.33 -17.94 -2.63
C SER A 102 9.40 -17.93 -3.74
N ASP A 103 9.11 -18.55 -4.89
CA ASP A 103 10.07 -18.71 -6.00
C ASP A 103 10.07 -17.55 -6.99
N CYS A 104 8.89 -17.16 -7.52
CA CYS A 104 8.77 -16.12 -8.54
C CYS A 104 8.25 -14.77 -8.00
N ASP A 105 8.09 -14.63 -6.68
CA ASP A 105 7.60 -13.42 -6.01
C ASP A 105 6.21 -12.93 -6.49
N MET A 106 5.49 -13.77 -7.23
CA MET A 106 4.15 -13.46 -7.73
C MET A 106 3.16 -13.39 -6.56
N VAL A 107 2.36 -12.32 -6.56
CA VAL A 107 1.32 -12.08 -5.56
C VAL A 107 -0.04 -12.08 -6.22
N TRP A 108 -1.00 -12.79 -5.65
CA TRP A 108 -2.38 -12.81 -6.15
C TRP A 108 -3.41 -12.98 -5.04
N LYS A 109 -4.67 -12.76 -5.39
CA LYS A 109 -5.84 -13.04 -4.53
C LYS A 109 -6.64 -14.17 -5.17
N THR A 110 -7.31 -14.98 -4.36
CA THR A 110 -8.48 -15.72 -4.84
C THR A 110 -9.55 -14.68 -5.17
N THR A 111 -9.99 -14.66 -6.43
CA THR A 111 -11.09 -13.82 -6.91
C THR A 111 -12.32 -14.01 -6.01
N GLU A 112 -13.02 -12.91 -5.72
CA GLU A 112 -14.35 -12.92 -5.08
C GLU A 112 -15.34 -13.77 -5.87
#